data_AF-A0A853BRL2-F1
#
_entry.id   AF-A0A853BRL2-F1
#
_cell.length_a   1.000
_cell.length_b   1.000
_cell.length_c   1.000
_cell.angle_alpha   90.00
_cell.angle_beta   90.00
_cell.angle_gamma   90.00
#
_symmetry.space_group_name_H-M   'P 1'
#
loop_
_entity.id
_entity.type
_entity.pdbx_description
1 polymer ?
#
loop_
_entity_poly.entity_id
_entity_poly.type
_entity_poly.pdbx_seq_one_letter_code
_entity_poly.pdbx_strand_id
1 'polypeptide(L)'
;MRWPAWALAAAFLAYAAGKGVYAAQGRLGFPGGPPVSAAEHEAYAREMMDVATVQWLAVPTGVLAALLVLATVTAVGRRVPRALMLAGLTGMLLTVGGGAGIMIADGFVGFGVGWRWYHGVLGLVLLGLMAATVLSYARATAPDPR
;
A
#
# COMPACT_ATOMS: atom_id res chain seq x y z
N MET A 1 15.31 -0.12 -13.51
CA MET A 1 15.52 -1.18 -12.49
C MET A 1 14.19 -1.86 -12.19
N ARG A 2 14.10 -3.19 -12.12
CA ARG A 2 12.81 -3.90 -11.95
C ARG A 2 12.52 -4.37 -10.53
N TRP A 3 13.55 -4.60 -9.71
CA TRP A 3 13.41 -5.18 -8.38
C TRP A 3 12.50 -4.39 -7.41
N PRO A 4 12.39 -3.04 -7.44
CA PRO A 4 11.50 -2.33 -6.51
C PRO A 4 10.03 -2.68 -6.72
N ALA A 5 9.62 -2.88 -7.98
CA ALA A 5 8.26 -3.29 -8.33
C ALA A 5 7.95 -4.72 -7.85
N TRP A 6 8.92 -5.64 -7.95
CA TRP A 6 8.77 -7.01 -7.43
C TRP A 6 8.66 -7.03 -5.90
N ALA A 7 9.51 -6.26 -5.21
CA ALA A 7 9.48 -6.14 -3.76
C ALA A 7 8.13 -5.56 -3.28
N LEU A 8 7.64 -4.51 -3.95
CA LEU A 8 6.32 -3.95 -3.65
C LEU A 8 5.18 -4.91 -3.96
N ALA A 9 5.23 -5.62 -5.07
CA ALA A 9 4.21 -6.61 -5.39
C ALA A 9 4.10 -7.66 -4.27
N ALA A 10 5.24 -8.18 -3.80
CA ALA A 10 5.27 -9.10 -2.69
C ALA A 10 4.70 -8.48 -1.40
N ALA A 11 5.05 -7.23 -1.10
CA ALA A 11 4.53 -6.52 0.07
C ALA A 11 3.00 -6.32 0.01
N PHE A 12 2.44 -5.96 -1.16
CA PHE A 12 1.00 -5.79 -1.33
C PHE A 12 0.23 -7.10 -1.27
N LEU A 13 0.80 -8.19 -1.80
CA LEU A 13 0.21 -9.53 -1.66
C LEU A 13 0.25 -10.01 -0.20
N ALA A 14 1.35 -9.76 0.52
CA ALA A 14 1.43 -10.06 1.95
C ALA A 14 0.41 -9.25 2.77
N TYR A 15 0.24 -7.96 2.44
CA TYR A 15 -0.80 -7.12 3.01
C TYR A 15 -2.21 -7.66 2.72
N ALA A 16 -2.51 -8.01 1.47
CA ALA A 16 -3.81 -8.58 1.09
C ALA A 16 -4.10 -9.89 1.83
N ALA A 17 -3.11 -10.78 1.93
CA ALA A 17 -3.24 -12.03 2.69
C ALA A 17 -3.49 -11.74 4.18
N GLY A 18 -2.72 -10.83 4.79
CA GLY A 18 -2.92 -10.42 6.18
C GLY A 18 -4.31 -9.82 6.44
N LYS A 19 -4.82 -9.02 5.49
CA LYS A 19 -6.18 -8.49 5.54
C LYS A 19 -7.25 -9.57 5.45
N GLY A 20 -7.07 -10.56 4.58
CA GLY A 20 -7.95 -11.74 4.52
C GLY A 20 -7.99 -12.53 5.83
N VAL A 21 -6.83 -12.72 6.47
CA VAL A 21 -6.75 -13.36 7.80
C VAL A 21 -7.48 -12.53 8.85
N TYR A 22 -7.27 -11.21 8.88
CA TYR A 22 -7.95 -10.32 9.83
C TYR A 22 -9.47 -10.33 9.59
N ALA A 23 -9.92 -10.35 8.34
CA ALA A 23 -11.33 -10.45 8.00
C ALA A 23 -11.95 -11.76 8.51
N ALA A 24 -11.27 -12.89 8.30
CA ALA A 24 -11.70 -14.20 8.79
C ALA A 24 -11.73 -14.30 10.33
N GLN A 25 -10.90 -13.50 11.01
CA GLN A 25 -10.83 -13.42 12.47
C GLN A 25 -11.75 -12.34 13.06
N GLY A 26 -12.47 -11.55 12.23
CA GLY A 26 -13.25 -10.40 12.70
C GLY A 26 -12.39 -9.32 13.37
N ARG A 27 -11.12 -9.18 12.99
CA ARG A 27 -10.18 -8.24 13.60
C ARG A 27 -10.07 -6.95 12.79
N LEU A 28 -10.13 -5.81 13.46
CA LEU A 28 -9.83 -4.51 12.88
C LEU A 28 -8.31 -4.22 12.94
N GLY A 29 -7.81 -3.42 12.00
CA GLY A 29 -6.44 -2.89 12.03
C GLY A 29 -5.57 -3.32 10.85
N PHE A 30 -4.26 -3.10 11.00
CA PHE A 30 -3.23 -3.38 10.00
C PHE A 30 -2.41 -4.61 10.43
N PRO A 31 -2.11 -5.57 9.52
CA PRO A 31 -1.28 -6.73 9.86
C PRO A 31 0.10 -6.31 10.39
N GLY A 32 0.41 -6.71 11.62
CA GLY A 32 1.66 -6.33 12.30
C GLY A 32 1.67 -4.93 12.93
N GLY A 33 0.61 -4.13 12.75
CA GLY A 33 0.45 -2.83 13.39
C GLY A 33 -0.01 -2.91 14.85
N PRO A 34 -0.19 -1.74 15.50
CA PRO A 34 -0.67 -1.66 16.88
C PRO A 34 -2.02 -2.37 17.07
N PRO A 35 -2.28 -2.94 18.27
CA PRO A 35 -3.57 -3.52 18.57
C PRO A 35 -4.65 -2.43 18.57
N VAL A 36 -5.80 -2.74 17.95
CA VAL A 36 -6.98 -1.87 18.01
C VAL A 36 -7.80 -2.26 19.24
N SER A 37 -8.20 -1.28 20.04
CA SER A 37 -8.98 -1.53 21.26
C SER A 37 -10.41 -1.98 20.92
N ALA A 38 -11.07 -2.67 21.86
CA ALA A 38 -12.46 -3.08 21.68
C ALA A 38 -13.40 -1.87 21.49
N ALA A 39 -13.14 -0.77 22.21
CA ALA A 39 -13.92 0.46 22.09
C ALA A 39 -13.82 1.08 20.69
N GLU A 40 -12.61 1.15 20.12
CA GLU A 40 -12.40 1.64 18.74
C GLU A 40 -13.03 0.70 17.71
N HIS A 41 -12.92 -0.61 17.93
CA HIS A 41 -13.54 -1.61 17.07
C HIS A 41 -15.07 -1.43 17.01
N GLU A 42 -15.71 -1.30 18.16
CA GLU A 42 -17.15 -1.06 18.25
C GLU A 42 -17.57 0.28 17.65
N ALA A 43 -16.80 1.35 17.92
CA ALA A 43 -17.06 2.66 17.34
C ALA A 43 -17.00 2.61 15.81
N TYR A 44 -15.97 1.97 15.26
CA TYR A 44 -15.83 1.79 13.82
C TYR A 44 -17.00 1.03 13.20
N ALA A 45 -17.41 -0.08 13.83
CA ALA A 45 -18.53 -0.89 13.35
C ALA A 45 -19.87 -0.13 13.37
N ARG A 46 -20.07 0.77 14.35
CA ARG A 46 -21.28 1.60 14.45
C ARG A 46 -21.30 2.76 13.47
N GLU A 47 -20.16 3.42 13.27
CA GLU A 47 -20.11 4.72 12.57
C GLU A 47 -19.71 4.61 11.10
N MET A 48 -18.96 3.57 10.73
CA MET A 48 -18.35 3.45 9.39
C MET A 48 -18.90 2.25 8.63
N MET A 49 -18.47 1.05 9.02
CA MET A 49 -18.91 -0.20 8.40
C MET A 49 -18.50 -1.40 9.24
N ASP A 50 -19.12 -2.54 8.95
CA ASP A 50 -18.72 -3.84 9.50
C ASP A 50 -17.22 -4.12 9.27
N VAL A 51 -16.57 -4.65 10.31
CA VAL A 51 -15.12 -4.87 10.34
C VAL A 51 -14.71 -5.96 9.36
N ALA A 52 -15.46 -7.05 9.25
CA ALA A 52 -15.12 -8.08 8.28
C ALA A 52 -15.22 -7.51 6.85
N THR A 53 -16.24 -6.70 6.59
CA THR A 53 -16.46 -6.02 5.31
C THR A 53 -15.29 -5.10 4.94
N VAL A 54 -14.84 -4.20 5.82
CA VAL A 54 -13.70 -3.32 5.50
C VAL A 54 -12.42 -4.12 5.23
N GLN A 55 -12.19 -5.19 6.00
CA GLN A 55 -10.99 -6.01 5.82
C GLN A 55 -11.05 -6.80 4.52
N TRP A 56 -12.22 -7.32 4.14
CA TRP A 56 -12.41 -7.96 2.84
C TRP A 56 -12.27 -6.99 1.68
N LEU A 57 -12.70 -5.73 1.81
CA LEU A 57 -12.48 -4.69 0.79
C LEU A 57 -10.99 -4.31 0.66
N ALA A 58 -10.19 -4.49 1.70
CA ALA A 58 -8.75 -4.26 1.65
C ALA A 58 -7.97 -5.36 0.89
N VAL A 59 -8.54 -6.56 0.73
CA VAL A 59 -7.92 -7.66 -0.03
C VAL A 59 -7.79 -7.33 -1.53
N PRO A 60 -8.88 -7.02 -2.27
CA PRO A 60 -8.78 -6.72 -3.69
C PRO A 60 -7.97 -5.45 -3.95
N THR A 61 -7.97 -4.47 -3.05
CA THR A 61 -7.12 -3.27 -3.21
C THR A 61 -5.63 -3.62 -3.13
N GLY A 62 -5.22 -4.49 -2.20
CA GLY A 62 -3.85 -5.02 -2.14
C GLY A 62 -3.48 -5.82 -3.40
N VAL A 63 -4.39 -6.67 -3.89
CA VAL A 63 -4.16 -7.43 -5.14
C VAL A 63 -4.03 -6.50 -6.35
N LEU A 64 -4.93 -5.52 -6.50
CA LEU A 64 -4.89 -4.54 -7.58
C LEU A 64 -3.61 -3.69 -7.53
N ALA A 65 -3.19 -3.27 -6.34
CA ALA A 65 -1.91 -2.59 -6.13
C ALA A 65 -0.72 -3.43 -6.59
N ALA A 66 -0.69 -4.73 -6.23
CA ALA A 66 0.34 -5.65 -6.69
C ALA A 66 0.34 -5.79 -8.22
N LEU A 67 -0.83 -5.96 -8.83
CA LEU A 67 -0.97 -6.07 -10.29
C LEU A 67 -0.50 -4.79 -11.00
N LEU A 68 -0.83 -3.62 -10.46
CA LEU A 68 -0.41 -2.34 -11.02
C LEU A 68 1.12 -2.18 -11.03
N VAL A 69 1.80 -2.49 -9.91
CA VAL A 69 3.28 -2.42 -9.89
C VAL A 69 3.91 -3.48 -10.79
N LEU A 70 3.35 -4.69 -10.88
CA LEU A 70 3.81 -5.72 -11.81
C LEU A 70 3.63 -5.32 -13.28
N ALA A 71 2.56 -4.59 -13.60
CA ALA A 71 2.34 -4.07 -14.94
C ALA A 71 3.47 -3.11 -15.38
N THR A 72 4.16 -2.45 -14.45
CA THR A 72 5.32 -1.62 -14.76
C THR A 72 6.54 -2.42 -15.23
N VAL A 73 6.61 -3.72 -14.97
CA VAL A 73 7.81 -4.54 -15.29
C VAL A 73 7.52 -5.70 -16.24
N THR A 74 6.26 -6.01 -16.53
CA THR A 74 5.87 -7.10 -17.45
C THR A 74 5.62 -6.59 -18.87
N ALA A 75 5.84 -7.45 -19.88
CA ALA A 75 5.62 -7.09 -21.28
C ALA A 75 4.14 -6.75 -21.57
N VAL A 76 3.21 -7.47 -20.93
CA VAL A 76 1.76 -7.23 -21.07
C VAL A 76 1.39 -5.87 -20.48
N GLY A 77 1.86 -5.55 -19.28
CA GLY A 77 1.56 -4.25 -18.64
C GLY A 77 2.14 -3.06 -19.39
N ARG A 78 3.24 -3.24 -20.13
CA ARG A 78 3.84 -2.21 -20.99
C ARG A 78 3.00 -1.84 -22.22
N ARG A 79 1.90 -2.55 -22.49
CA ARG A 79 0.92 -2.18 -23.52
C ARG A 79 -0.07 -1.11 -23.06
N VAL A 80 -0.17 -0.86 -21.74
CA VAL A 80 -1.07 0.15 -21.19
C VAL A 80 -0.60 1.55 -21.63
N PRO A 81 -1.51 2.45 -22.05
CA PRO A 81 -1.15 3.83 -22.38
C PRO A 81 -0.37 4.51 -21.26
N ARG A 82 0.77 5.12 -21.62
CA ARG A 82 1.71 5.71 -20.65
C ARG A 82 1.03 6.67 -19.68
N ALA A 83 0.15 7.54 -20.17
CA ALA A 83 -0.57 8.51 -19.36
C ALA A 83 -1.45 7.83 -18.29
N LEU A 84 -2.18 6.78 -18.67
CA LEU A 84 -3.02 6.02 -17.75
C LEU A 84 -2.19 5.29 -16.68
N MET A 85 -1.07 4.68 -17.09
CA MET A 85 -0.18 4.02 -16.14
C MET A 85 0.42 5.01 -15.15
N LEU A 86 0.89 6.18 -15.61
CA LEU A 86 1.45 7.21 -14.74
C LEU A 86 0.39 7.81 -13.81
N ALA A 87 -0.86 8.00 -14.27
CA ALA A 87 -1.95 8.44 -13.42
C ALA A 87 -2.23 7.42 -12.30
N GLY A 88 -2.32 6.13 -12.66
CA GLY A 88 -2.50 5.05 -11.68
C GLY A 88 -1.34 4.99 -10.67
N LEU A 89 -0.10 5.05 -11.14
CA LEU A 89 1.09 5.06 -10.29
C LEU A 89 1.15 6.30 -9.38
N THR A 90 0.66 7.45 -9.85
CA THR A 90 0.60 8.67 -9.05
C THR A 90 -0.43 8.54 -7.94
N GLY A 91 -1.65 8.08 -8.26
CA GLY A 91 -2.67 7.82 -7.24
C GLY A 91 -2.21 6.79 -6.20
N MET A 92 -1.49 5.77 -6.65
CA MET A 92 -0.89 4.77 -5.78
C MET A 92 0.23 5.35 -4.91
N LEU A 93 1.08 6.23 -5.45
CA LEU A 93 2.13 6.92 -4.69
C LEU A 93 1.52 7.79 -3.59
N LEU A 94 0.42 8.50 -3.87
CA LEU A 94 -0.30 9.29 -2.86
C LEU A 94 -0.90 8.40 -1.77
N THR A 95 -1.50 7.27 -2.14
CA THR A 95 -2.13 6.34 -1.19
C THR A 95 -1.08 5.69 -0.28
N VAL A 96 -0.01 5.16 -0.87
CA VAL A 96 1.13 4.58 -0.12
C VAL A 96 1.81 5.66 0.72
N GLY A 97 1.98 6.87 0.17
CA GLY A 97 2.56 8.01 0.86
C GLY A 97 1.75 8.45 2.07
N GLY A 98 0.41 8.45 1.98
CA GLY A 98 -0.46 8.74 3.13
C GLY A 98 -0.29 7.71 4.25
N GLY A 99 -0.38 6.42 3.92
CA GLY A 99 -0.20 5.34 4.90
C GLY A 99 1.21 5.33 5.53
N ALA A 100 2.24 5.43 4.69
CA ALA A 100 3.63 5.52 5.15
C ALA A 100 3.88 6.76 6.01
N GLY A 101 3.30 7.91 5.63
CA GLY A 101 3.39 9.16 6.37
C GLY A 101 2.85 9.03 7.80
N ILE A 102 1.71 8.36 7.98
CA ILE A 102 1.15 8.06 9.32
C ILE A 102 2.12 7.20 10.12
N MET A 103 2.65 6.12 9.53
CA MET A 103 3.59 5.22 10.21
C MET A 103 4.89 5.93 10.60
N ILE A 104 5.39 6.83 9.75
CA ILE A 104 6.60 7.64 10.00
C ILE A 104 6.35 8.64 11.13
N ALA A 105 5.27 9.43 11.03
CA ALA A 105 4.94 10.46 12.00
C ALA A 105 4.71 9.85 13.39
N ASP A 106 3.89 8.81 13.48
CA ASP A 106 3.62 8.16 14.76
C ASP A 106 4.84 7.37 15.25
N GLY A 107 5.48 6.58 14.38
CA GLY A 107 6.61 5.74 14.75
C GLY A 107 7.84 6.48 15.28
N PHE A 108 8.13 7.68 14.77
CA PHE A 108 9.31 8.46 15.17
C PHE A 108 9.00 9.63 16.09
N VAL A 109 7.78 10.18 16.04
CA VAL A 109 7.41 11.39 16.78
C VAL A 109 6.37 11.11 17.87
N GLY A 110 5.66 9.98 17.80
CA GLY A 110 4.62 9.61 18.76
C GLY A 110 3.27 10.29 18.50
N PHE A 111 3.06 10.82 17.29
CA PHE A 111 1.77 11.38 16.88
C PHE A 111 0.87 10.29 16.30
N GLY A 112 0.12 9.56 17.15
CA GLY A 112 -0.88 8.62 16.65
C GLY A 112 -1.31 7.51 17.60
N VAL A 113 -1.55 6.34 17.00
CA VAL A 113 -2.23 5.17 17.57
C VAL A 113 -1.25 4.14 18.15
N GLY A 114 0.03 4.51 18.33
CA GLY A 114 1.05 3.69 18.98
C GLY A 114 1.91 2.89 18.01
N TRP A 115 2.09 3.35 16.77
CA TRP A 115 3.09 2.77 15.87
C TRP A 115 4.49 2.87 16.49
N ARG A 116 5.26 1.79 16.39
CA ARG A 116 6.65 1.73 16.88
C ARG A 116 7.64 2.21 15.82
N TRP A 117 8.84 2.64 16.23
CA TRP A 117 9.90 3.15 15.35
C TRP A 117 10.19 2.29 14.11
N TYR A 118 10.14 0.97 14.22
CA TYR A 118 10.41 0.06 13.10
C TYR A 118 9.30 0.10 12.04
N HIS A 119 8.08 0.50 12.39
CA HIS A 119 7.04 0.79 11.43
C HIS A 119 7.30 2.10 10.68
N GLY A 120 7.87 3.11 11.35
CA GLY A 120 8.35 4.31 10.68
C GLY A 120 9.40 3.98 9.63
N VAL A 121 10.35 3.09 9.96
CA VAL A 121 11.34 2.55 9.00
C VAL A 121 10.65 1.81 7.86
N LEU A 122 9.68 0.93 8.16
CA LEU A 122 8.91 0.24 7.13
C LEU A 122 8.18 1.23 6.19
N GLY A 123 7.59 2.29 6.74
CA GLY A 123 6.96 3.37 5.96
C GLY A 123 7.93 4.03 4.99
N LEU A 124 9.14 4.39 5.45
CA LEU A 124 10.20 4.94 4.60
C LEU A 124 10.61 3.98 3.48
N VAL A 125 10.75 2.68 3.81
CA VAL A 125 11.09 1.65 2.81
C VAL A 125 10.00 1.55 1.75
N LEU A 126 8.73 1.43 2.14
CA LEU A 126 7.61 1.31 1.19
C LEU A 126 7.49 2.55 0.30
N LEU A 127 7.64 3.75 0.88
CA LEU A 127 7.61 5.00 0.12
C LEU A 127 8.78 5.09 -0.87
N GLY A 128 9.99 4.71 -0.43
CA GLY A 128 11.18 4.68 -1.28
C GLY A 128 11.05 3.69 -2.43
N LEU A 129 10.55 2.48 -2.17
CA LEU A 129 10.28 1.49 -3.22
C LEU A 129 9.22 1.99 -4.21
N MET A 130 8.19 2.70 -3.73
CA MET A 130 7.13 3.23 -4.57
C MET A 130 7.67 4.32 -5.48
N ALA A 131 8.38 5.31 -4.92
CA ALA A 131 9.04 6.35 -5.69
C ALA A 131 10.03 5.75 -6.72
N ALA A 132 10.84 4.77 -6.33
CA ALA A 132 11.76 4.09 -7.23
C ALA A 132 11.03 3.36 -8.37
N THR A 133 9.88 2.75 -8.10
CA THR A 133 9.04 2.09 -9.10
C THR A 133 8.48 3.10 -10.11
N VAL A 134 7.92 4.22 -9.63
CA VAL A 134 7.40 5.29 -10.50
C VAL A 134 8.50 5.88 -11.37
N LEU A 135 9.63 6.26 -10.77
CA LEU A 135 10.76 6.85 -11.47
C LEU A 135 11.36 5.88 -12.51
N SER A 136 11.49 4.61 -12.16
CA SER A 136 11.97 3.57 -13.07
C SER A 136 11.03 3.38 -14.27
N TYR A 137 9.71 3.35 -14.03
CA TYR A 137 8.73 3.25 -15.11
C TYR A 137 8.75 4.48 -16.03
N ALA A 138 8.74 5.69 -15.44
CA ALA A 138 8.72 6.96 -16.15
C ALA A 138 9.94 7.12 -17.07
N ARG A 139 11.13 6.79 -16.58
CA ARG A 139 12.38 6.82 -17.37
C ARG A 139 12.35 5.79 -18.51
N ALA A 140 11.91 4.56 -18.23
CA ALA A 140 11.85 3.50 -19.22
C ALA A 140 10.79 3.70 -20.31
N THR A 141 9.90 4.69 -20.16
CA THR A 141 8.83 5.02 -21.12
C THR A 141 8.87 6.49 -21.53
N ALA A 142 9.99 7.18 -21.32
CA ALA A 142 10.13 8.55 -21.80
C ALA A 142 9.99 8.56 -23.33
N PRO A 143 9.22 9.50 -23.91
CA PRO A 143 9.22 9.72 -25.35
C PRO A 143 10.64 10.01 -25.85
N ASP A 144 10.95 9.55 -27.06
CA ASP A 144 12.18 9.92 -27.75
C ASP A 144 12.17 11.44 -27.98
N PRO A 145 13.18 12.20 -27.51
CA PRO A 145 13.27 13.63 -27.76
C PRO A 145 13.62 13.86 -29.23
N ARG A 146 12.61 13.80 -30.10
CA ARG A 146 12.70 14.21 -31.50
C ARG A 146 12.18 15.62 -31.68
#